data_AF-A0A2M9P3Z7-F1
#
_entry.id   AF-A0A2M9P3Z7-F1
#
_cell.length_a   1.000
_cell.length_b   1.000
_cell.length_c   1.000
_cell.angle_alpha   90.00
_cell.angle_beta   90.00
_cell.angle_gamma   90.00
#
_symmetry.space_group_name_H-M   'P 1'
#
loop_
_entity.id
_entity.type
_entity.pdbx_description
1 polymer ?
#
loop_
_entity_poly.entity_id
_entity_poly.type
_entity_poly.pdbx_seq_one_letter_code
_entity_poly.pdbx_strand_id
1 'polypeptide(L)' 'MTYCVAMRLSSGLVFASDSRTNAGVDHISTFRKLHVFQQDGERMLVLQSAGNLATTQSIIS' A
#
# COMPACT_ATOMS: atom_id res chain seq x y z
N MET A 1 -12.00 6.72 -2.39
CA MET A 1 -12.21 5.59 -1.45
C MET A 1 -10.96 4.75 -1.51
N THR A 2 -10.35 4.48 -0.36
CA THR A 2 -9.08 3.77 -0.21
C THR A 2 -9.30 2.57 0.68
N TYR A 3 -8.95 1.38 0.20
CA TYR A 3 -9.11 0.12 0.94
C TYR A 3 -7.96 -0.84 0.66
N CYS A 4 -7.38 -1.33 1.76
CA CYS A 4 -6.27 -2.27 1.78
C CYS A 4 -6.62 -3.39 2.77
N VAL A 5 -6.24 -4.63 2.43
CA VAL A 5 -6.37 -5.79 3.31
C VAL A 5 -5.07 -6.59 3.31
N ALA A 6 -4.69 -7.08 4.49
CA ALA A 6 -3.63 -8.05 4.70
C ALA A 6 -4.18 -9.21 5.53
N MET A 7 -3.83 -10.43 5.17
CA MET A 7 -4.24 -11.64 5.87
C MET A 7 -3.02 -12.48 6.23
N ARG A 8 -3.00 -12.97 7.47
CA ARG A 8 -2.01 -13.91 7.97
C ARG A 8 -2.61 -15.30 8.06
N LEU A 9 -2.05 -16.24 7.32
CA LEU A 9 -2.44 -17.65 7.30
C LEU A 9 -1.33 -18.51 7.90
N SER A 10 -1.63 -19.78 8.15
CA SER A 10 -0.60 -20.76 8.55
C SER A 10 0.44 -21.02 7.45
N SER A 11 0.04 -20.90 6.17
CA SER A 11 0.90 -21.15 5.00
C SER A 11 1.59 -19.90 4.45
N GLY A 12 1.32 -18.71 4.98
CA GLY A 12 1.89 -17.47 4.48
C GLY A 12 1.02 -16.23 4.69
N LEU A 13 1.26 -15.21 3.86
CA LEU A 13 0.60 -13.91 3.92
C LEU A 13 -0.05 -13.57 2.57
N VAL A 14 -1.19 -12.88 2.59
CA VAL A 14 -1.88 -12.37 1.40
C VAL A 14 -2.12 -10.87 1.57
N PHE A 15 -1.84 -10.09 0.52
CA PHE A 15 -2.01 -8.64 0.51
C PHE A 15 -2.79 -8.21 -0.74
N ALA A 16 -3.77 -7.31 -0.57
CA ALA A 16 -4.48 -6.69 -1.69
C ALA A 16 -4.81 -5.23 -1.35
N SER A 17 -4.54 -4.32 -2.29
CA SER A 17 -4.84 -2.90 -2.15
C SER A 17 -5.52 -2.39 -3.42
N ASP A 18 -6.54 -1.55 -3.25
CA ASP A 18 -7.09 -0.77 -4.36
C ASP A 18 -6.15 0.40 -4.73
N SER A 19 -6.48 1.15 -5.78
CA SER A 19 -5.64 2.26 -6.27
C SER A 19 -6.35 3.61 -6.39
N ARG A 20 -7.67 3.68 -6.17
CA ARG A 20 -8.40 4.96 -6.21
C ARG A 20 -7.97 5.82 -5.03
N THR A 21 -7.56 7.05 -5.27
CA THR A 21 -7.03 7.95 -4.23
C THR A 21 -7.58 9.34 -4.41
N ASN A 22 -7.93 10.00 -3.30
CA ASN A 22 -8.22 11.43 -3.29
C ASN A 22 -6.89 12.19 -3.14
N ALA A 23 -6.50 12.94 -4.17
CA ALA A 23 -5.30 13.76 -4.22
C ALA A 23 -5.61 15.27 -4.08
N GLY A 24 -6.86 15.64 -3.80
CA GLY A 24 -7.35 17.00 -3.72
C GLY A 24 -8.83 17.10 -4.10
N VAL A 25 -9.42 18.28 -3.89
CA VAL A 25 -10.78 18.58 -4.39
C VAL A 25 -10.80 18.36 -5.90
N ASP A 26 -11.77 17.58 -6.39
CA ASP A 26 -11.91 17.17 -7.79
C ASP A 26 -10.72 16.41 -8.42
N HIS A 27 -9.77 15.97 -7.59
CA HIS A 27 -8.61 15.21 -8.02
C HIS A 27 -8.67 13.77 -7.48
N ILE A 28 -9.46 12.92 -8.14
CA ILE A 28 -9.48 11.47 -7.88
C ILE A 28 -8.66 10.77 -8.95
N SER A 29 -7.57 10.14 -8.54
CA SER A 29 -6.60 9.53 -9.44
C SER A 29 -6.16 8.15 -8.95
N THR A 30 -5.37 7.46 -9.78
CA THR A 30 -4.82 6.14 -9.49
C THR A 30 -3.42 6.27 -8.89
N PHE A 31 -3.22 5.81 -7.66
CA PHE A 31 -1.90 5.70 -7.03
C PHE A 31 -1.71 4.30 -6.43
N ARG A 32 -0.49 3.77 -6.52
CA ARG A 32 -0.12 2.49 -5.90
C ARG A 32 -0.14 2.64 -4.38
N LYS A 33 -0.77 1.68 -3.70
CA LYS A 33 -0.86 1.63 -2.22
C LYS A 33 -0.27 0.35 -1.63
N LEU A 34 0.56 -0.35 -2.38
CA LEU A 34 1.25 -1.56 -1.95
C LEU A 34 2.70 -1.47 -2.43
N HIS A 35 3.63 -1.49 -1.49
CA HIS A 35 5.06 -1.35 -1.72
C HIS A 35 5.77 -2.59 -1.19
N VAL A 36 6.67 -3.15 -1.98
CA VAL A 36 7.44 -4.35 -1.61
C VAL A 36 8.89 -3.94 -1.43
N PHE A 37 9.46 -4.31 -0.28
CA PHE A 37 10.87 -4.17 0.02
C PHE A 37 11.43 -5.58 0.18
N GLN A 38 12.41 -5.96 -0.64
CA GLN A 38 12.88 -7.33 -0.72
C GLN A 38 14.40 -7.40 -0.73
N GLN A 39 14.92 -8.37 0.01
CA GLN A 39 16.29 -8.85 -0.03
C GLN A 39 16.24 -10.33 -0.32
N ASP A 40 16.67 -10.72 -1.53
CA ASP A 40 16.52 -12.08 -2.05
C ASP A 40 17.19 -13.12 -1.16
N GLY A 41 16.47 -14.20 -0.86
CA GLY A 41 16.93 -15.28 0.03
C GLY A 41 16.95 -14.93 1.52
N GLU A 42 16.63 -13.69 1.91
CA GLU A 42 16.71 -13.24 3.30
C GLU A 42 15.35 -12.78 3.85
N ARG A 43 14.71 -11.77 3.23
CA ARG A 43 13.47 -11.18 3.75
C ARG A 43 12.65 -10.45 2.70
N MET A 44 11.34 -10.43 2.92
CA MET A 44 10.37 -9.63 2.17
C MET A 44 9.47 -8.89 3.16
N LEU A 45 9.32 -7.58 2.94
CA LEU A 45 8.41 -6.71 3.68
C LEU A 45 7.39 -6.12 2.69
N VAL A 46 6.12 -6.10 3.09
CA VAL A 46 5.04 -5.48 2.32
C VAL A 46 4.42 -4.37 3.14
N LEU A 47 4.35 -3.18 2.57
CA LEU A 47 3.74 -2.00 3.19
C LEU A 47 2.53 -1.56 2.37
N GLN A 48 1.36 -1.43 3.03
CA GLN A 48 0.15 -0.91 2.42
C GLN A 48 -0.20 0.47 3.00
N SER A 49 -0.71 1.38 2.18
CA SER A 49 -1.00 2.76 2.60
C SER A 49 -2.49 3.10 2.57
N ALA A 50 -2.92 3.95 3.50
CA ALA A 50 -4.24 4.55 3.56
C ALA A 50 -4.17 5.92 4.25
N GLY A 51 -5.15 6.79 3.98
CA GLY A 51 -5.20 8.14 4.53
C GLY A 51 -4.70 9.20 3.55
N ASN A 52 -4.01 10.23 4.08
CA ASN A 52 -3.54 11.37 3.30
C ASN A 52 -2.42 10.97 2.33
N LEU A 53 -2.58 11.25 1.03
CA LEU A 53 -1.63 10.85 0.00
C LEU A 53 -0.23 11.42 0.26
N ALA A 54 -0.11 12.72 0.54
CA ALA A 54 1.19 13.37 0.77
C ALA A 54 1.91 12.75 1.98
N THR A 55 1.22 12.57 3.11
CA THR A 55 1.79 11.93 4.30
C THR A 55 2.27 10.51 4.01
N THR A 56 1.46 9.70 3.35
CA THR A 56 1.85 8.30 3.05
C THR A 56 3.03 8.24 2.09
N GLN A 57 3.11 9.15 1.10
CA GLN A 57 4.24 9.24 0.18
C GLN A 57 5.53 9.62 0.93
N SER A 58 5.48 10.63 1.80
CA SER A 58 6.66 11.06 2.59
C SER A 58 7.17 10.01 3.57
N ILE A 59 6.36 9.03 3.97
CA ILE A 59 6.82 7.90 4.79
C ILE A 59 7.54 6.86 3.92
N ILE A 60 7.13 6.72 2.66
CA ILE A 60 7.66 5.72 1.73
C ILE A 60 8.96 6.21 1.06
N SER A 61 9.07 7.51 0.79
CA SER A 61 10.17 8.16 0.04
C SER A 61 10.99 9.11 0.88
#